data_AF-F2L9J3-F1
#
_entry.id   AF-F2L9J3-F1
#
_cell.length_a   1.000
_cell.length_b   1.000
_cell.length_c   1.000
_cell.angle_alpha   90.00
_cell.angle_beta   90.00
_cell.angle_gamma   90.00
#
_symmetry.space_group_name_H-M   'P 1'
#
loop_
_entity.id
_entity.type
_entity.pdbx_description
1 polymer ?
#
loop_
_entity_poly.entity_id
_entity_poly.type
_entity_poly.pdbx_seq_one_letter_code
_entity_poly.pdbx_strand_id
1 'polypeptide(L)'
;MSTTAELERLAALREQGLLSDEEFEHAKRLILRQASDRESEQPRATSRPPEKSNFWRIVRWVIGIAAVLFIVMLIVGSNYANSPEGRAKLESKASIERCWAEQARKSLDPSSQRMMARMCEILESQYRDKYGTNP
;
A
#
# COMPACT_ATOMS: atom_id res chain seq x y z
N MET A 1 -30.24 29.80 12.43
CA MET A 1 -31.07 30.78 13.17
C MET A 1 -30.45 30.97 14.53
N SER A 2 -30.15 32.20 14.93
CA SER A 2 -29.44 32.51 16.19
C SER A 2 -30.42 32.48 17.37
N THR A 3 -30.05 31.81 18.45
CA THR A 3 -30.83 31.73 19.71
C THR A 3 -31.09 33.11 20.32
N THR A 4 -30.22 34.09 20.07
CA THR A 4 -30.34 35.47 20.54
C THR A 4 -31.55 36.19 19.94
N ALA A 5 -31.82 36.01 18.64
CA ALA A 5 -32.91 36.67 17.94
C ALA A 5 -34.30 36.16 18.40
N GLU A 6 -34.39 34.87 18.79
CA GLU A 6 -35.62 34.30 19.33
C GLU A 6 -35.94 34.84 20.74
N LEU A 7 -34.90 35.03 21.57
CA LEU A 7 -35.06 35.60 22.92
C LEU A 7 -35.50 37.06 22.88
N GLU A 8 -34.95 37.87 21.96
CA GLU A 8 -35.35 39.27 21.77
C GLU A 8 -36.82 39.40 21.34
N ARG A 9 -37.27 38.53 20.43
CA ARG A 9 -38.68 38.50 20.00
C ARG A 9 -39.63 38.12 21.14
N LEU A 10 -39.24 37.18 22.00
CA LEU A 10 -40.04 36.80 23.17
C LEU A 10 -40.09 37.93 24.21
N ALA A 11 -39.00 38.67 24.39
CA ALA A 11 -38.97 39.81 25.31
C ALA A 11 -39.90 40.94 24.85
N ALA A 12 -39.95 41.24 23.55
CA ALA A 12 -40.87 42.22 22.99
C ALA A 12 -42.36 41.83 23.16
N LEU A 13 -42.69 40.53 23.06
CA LEU A 13 -44.05 40.02 23.27
C LEU A 13 -44.49 40.11 24.74
N ARG A 14 -43.56 39.93 25.68
CA ARG A 14 -43.79 40.14 27.11
C ARG A 14 -44.09 41.61 27.41
N GLU A 15 -43.31 42.54 26.85
CA GLU A 15 -43.52 43.99 27.05
C GLU A 15 -44.86 44.49 26.49
N GLN A 16 -45.37 43.85 25.43
CA GLN A 16 -46.70 44.14 24.87
C GLN A 16 -47.86 43.55 25.70
N GLY A 17 -47.56 42.85 26.81
CA GLY A 17 -48.56 42.21 27.67
C GLY A 17 -49.25 41.00 27.03
N LEU A 18 -48.71 40.51 25.90
CA LEU A 18 -49.27 39.37 25.16
C LEU A 18 -48.84 38.02 25.77
N LEU A 19 -47.85 38.03 26.66
CA LEU A 19 -47.29 36.83 27.27
C LEU A 19 -47.10 37.05 28.77
N SER A 20 -47.59 36.12 29.59
CA SER A 20 -47.38 36.13 31.04
C SER A 20 -45.90 35.87 31.37
N ASP A 21 -45.43 36.38 32.52
CA ASP A 21 -44.07 36.15 33.02
C ASP A 21 -43.74 34.65 33.13
N GLU A 22 -44.72 33.82 33.47
CA GLU A 22 -44.56 32.36 33.58
C GLU A 22 -44.36 31.70 32.22
N GLU A 23 -45.10 32.13 31.21
CA GLU A 23 -45.04 31.61 29.84
C GLU A 23 -43.72 32.01 29.17
N PHE A 24 -43.25 33.23 29.43
CA PHE A 24 -41.96 33.70 28.97
C PHE A 24 -40.81 32.88 29.55
N GLU A 25 -40.78 32.65 30.87
CA GLU A 25 -39.73 31.86 31.52
C GLU A 25 -39.77 30.37 31.16
N HIS A 26 -40.94 29.82 30.82
CA HIS A 26 -41.04 28.47 30.28
C HIS A 26 -40.44 28.37 28.87
N ALA A 27 -40.79 29.29 27.97
CA ALA A 27 -40.27 29.33 26.61
C ALA A 27 -38.75 29.54 26.58
N LYS A 28 -38.23 30.46 27.39
CA LYS A 28 -36.80 30.75 27.53
C LYS A 28 -36.01 29.52 27.98
N ARG A 29 -36.51 28.77 28.97
CA ARG A 29 -35.85 27.53 29.45
C ARG A 29 -35.76 26.45 28.37
N LEU A 30 -36.79 26.32 27.53
CA LEU A 30 -36.78 25.36 26.42
C LEU A 30 -35.74 25.72 25.36
N ILE A 31 -35.64 27.00 25.00
CA ILE A 31 -34.66 27.49 24.01
C ILE A 31 -33.24 27.30 24.54
N LEU A 32 -32.98 27.61 25.82
CA LEU A 32 -31.67 27.42 26.44
C LEU A 32 -31.29 25.94 26.53
N ARG A 33 -32.25 25.06 26.83
CA ARG A 33 -32.03 23.60 26.85
C ARG A 33 -31.72 23.06 25.46
N GLN A 34 -32.50 23.45 24.45
CA GLN A 34 -32.23 23.07 23.06
C GLN A 34 -30.88 23.61 22.56
N ALA A 35 -30.47 24.80 22.99
CA ALA A 35 -29.15 25.34 22.67
C ALA A 35 -28.03 24.49 23.31
N SER A 36 -28.20 24.07 24.56
CA SER A 36 -27.28 23.16 25.25
C SER A 36 -27.23 21.77 24.60
N ASP A 37 -28.38 21.25 24.17
CA ASP A 37 -28.48 19.96 23.48
C ASP A 37 -27.84 20.05 22.08
N ARG A 38 -28.04 21.16 21.35
CA ARG A 38 -27.34 21.41 20.07
C ARG A 38 -25.85 21.62 20.25
N GLU A 39 -25.39 22.21 21.35
CA GLU A 39 -23.96 22.36 21.64
C GLU A 39 -23.30 21.03 22.03
N SER A 40 -24.08 20.09 22.59
CA SER A 40 -23.61 18.73 22.86
C SER A 40 -23.71 17.81 21.64
N GLU A 41 -24.58 18.11 20.67
CA GLU A 41 -24.76 17.35 19.42
C GLU A 41 -23.99 17.93 18.22
N GLN A 42 -23.53 19.18 18.30
CA GLN A 42 -22.57 19.71 17.32
C GLN A 42 -21.30 18.88 17.44
N PRO A 43 -20.79 18.28 16.35
CA PRO A 43 -19.57 17.51 16.38
C PRO A 43 -18.44 18.50 16.66
N ARG A 44 -18.16 18.70 17.95
CA ARG A 44 -16.86 19.14 18.42
C ARG A 44 -15.89 18.29 17.62
N ALA A 45 -14.97 18.93 16.91
CA ALA A 45 -13.88 18.29 16.19
C ALA A 45 -12.90 17.57 17.14
N THR A 46 -13.43 16.84 18.12
CA THR A 46 -12.80 15.72 18.78
C THR A 46 -12.83 14.57 17.81
N SER A 47 -11.80 14.51 16.97
CA SER A 47 -11.19 13.25 16.61
C SER A 47 -11.09 12.42 17.89
N ARG A 48 -12.02 11.49 18.14
CA ARG A 48 -11.78 10.44 19.12
C ARG A 48 -10.54 9.70 18.61
N PRO A 49 -9.36 9.77 19.24
CA PRO A 49 -8.32 8.85 18.86
C PRO A 49 -8.87 7.45 19.13
N PRO A 50 -8.70 6.49 18.21
CA PRO A 50 -9.18 5.14 18.45
C PRO A 50 -8.59 4.64 19.77
N GLU A 51 -9.43 4.01 20.58
CA GLU A 51 -9.10 3.37 21.85
C GLU A 51 -7.80 2.53 21.69
N LYS A 52 -6.71 3.09 22.21
CA LYS A 52 -5.38 2.97 21.60
C LYS A 52 -4.46 1.90 22.23
N SER A 53 -4.96 1.07 23.14
CA SER A 53 -4.08 0.18 23.92
C SER A 53 -3.88 -1.19 23.27
N ASN A 54 -4.96 -1.80 22.75
CA ASN A 54 -4.91 -3.15 22.20
C ASN A 54 -4.72 -3.13 20.67
N PHE A 55 -5.36 -2.19 19.97
CA PHE A 55 -5.23 -2.08 18.52
C PHE A 55 -3.80 -1.79 18.09
N TRP A 56 -3.11 -0.84 18.75
CA TRP A 56 -1.73 -0.53 18.39
C TRP A 56 -0.74 -1.63 18.78
N ARG A 57 -1.02 -2.40 19.85
CA ARG A 57 -0.27 -3.61 20.20
C ARG A 57 -0.46 -4.71 19.16
N ILE A 58 -1.70 -4.97 18.73
CA ILE A 58 -2.03 -5.99 17.73
C ILE A 58 -1.40 -5.62 16.38
N VAL A 59 -1.57 -4.37 15.93
CA VAL A 59 -0.97 -3.89 14.67
C VAL A 59 0.56 -4.00 14.71
N ARG A 60 1.21 -3.64 15.83
CA ARG A 60 2.65 -3.84 16.00
C ARG A 60 3.04 -5.32 15.91
N TRP A 61 2.29 -6.21 16.56
CA TRP A 61 2.55 -7.66 16.54
C TRP A 61 2.35 -8.26 15.15
N VAL A 62 1.27 -7.90 14.46
CA VAL A 62 0.98 -8.38 13.09
C VAL A 62 2.05 -7.92 12.11
N ILE A 63 2.47 -6.65 12.17
CA ILE A 63 3.57 -6.13 11.34
C ILE A 63 4.88 -6.89 11.65
N GLY A 64 5.15 -7.15 12.93
CA GLY A 64 6.32 -7.93 13.34
C GLY A 64 6.31 -9.35 12.77
N ILE A 65 5.19 -10.07 12.88
CA ILE A 65 5.03 -11.42 12.33
C ILE A 65 5.18 -11.42 10.81
N ALA A 66 4.52 -10.48 10.13
CA ALA A 66 4.60 -10.34 8.68
C ALA A 66 6.04 -10.06 8.21
N ALA A 67 6.77 -9.18 8.91
CA ALA A 67 8.17 -8.88 8.62
C ALA A 67 9.07 -10.11 8.80
N VAL A 68 8.87 -10.89 9.88
CA VAL A 68 9.64 -12.13 10.12
C VAL A 68 9.35 -13.17 9.05
N LEU A 69 8.08 -13.40 8.70
CA LEU A 69 7.70 -14.32 7.63
C LEU A 69 8.30 -13.91 6.28
N PHE A 70 8.29 -12.62 5.98
CA PHE A 70 8.90 -12.09 4.76
C PHE A 70 10.41 -12.32 4.73
N ILE A 71 11.12 -12.09 5.84
CA ILE A 71 12.56 -12.36 5.94
C ILE A 71 12.84 -13.85 5.76
N VAL A 72 12.08 -14.73 6.42
CA VAL A 72 12.23 -16.19 6.26
C VAL A 72 11.98 -16.62 4.82
N MET A 73 10.93 -16.09 4.17
CA MET A 73 10.65 -16.35 2.76
C MET A 73 11.81 -15.91 1.86
N LEU A 74 12.43 -14.75 2.11
CA LEU A 74 13.60 -14.30 1.34
C LEU A 74 14.84 -15.18 1.58
N ILE A 75 15.07 -15.64 2.81
CA ILE A 75 16.18 -16.57 3.09
C ILE A 75 15.95 -17.88 2.37
N VAL A 76 14.74 -18.46 2.48
CA VAL A 76 14.38 -19.70 1.79
C VAL A 76 14.49 -19.52 0.27
N GLY A 77 13.92 -18.44 -0.27
CA GLY A 77 13.97 -18.10 -1.69
C GLY A 77 15.40 -17.88 -2.19
N SER A 78 16.28 -17.23 -1.42
CA SER A 78 17.69 -17.06 -1.79
C SER A 78 18.47 -18.38 -1.72
N ASN A 79 18.16 -19.28 -0.78
CA ASN A 79 18.76 -20.62 -0.75
C ASN A 79 18.34 -21.45 -1.98
N TYR A 80 17.08 -21.35 -2.42
CA TYR A 80 16.61 -22.04 -3.62
C TYR A 80 17.05 -21.37 -4.94
N ALA A 81 17.08 -20.03 -5.01
CA ALA A 81 17.52 -19.28 -6.19
C ALA A 81 19.02 -19.36 -6.42
N ASN A 82 19.80 -19.59 -5.36
CA ASN A 82 21.23 -19.91 -5.45
C ASN A 82 21.48 -21.38 -5.79
N SER A 83 20.50 -22.14 -6.28
CA SER A 83 20.78 -23.46 -6.80
C SER A 83 21.86 -23.34 -7.90
N PRO A 84 22.96 -24.12 -7.79
CA PRO A 84 24.05 -24.03 -8.74
C PRO A 84 23.59 -24.36 -10.16
N GLU A 85 22.53 -25.15 -10.30
CA GLU A 85 21.95 -25.56 -11.58
C GLU A 85 21.29 -24.40 -12.33
N GLY A 86 20.51 -23.55 -11.64
CA GLY A 86 19.84 -22.42 -12.28
C GLY A 86 20.83 -21.38 -12.81
N ARG A 87 21.87 -21.08 -12.01
CA ARG A 87 22.94 -20.15 -12.42
C ARG A 87 23.83 -20.73 -13.52
N ALA A 88 24.22 -22.00 -13.42
CA ALA A 88 25.01 -22.66 -14.46
C ALA A 88 24.25 -22.76 -15.80
N LYS A 89 22.92 -22.94 -15.74
CA LYS A 89 22.07 -22.94 -16.93
C LYS A 89 22.00 -21.56 -17.59
N LEU A 90 21.80 -20.49 -16.80
CA LEU A 90 21.79 -19.12 -17.32
C LEU A 90 23.15 -18.69 -17.88
N GLU A 91 24.24 -19.04 -17.20
CA GLU A 91 25.59 -18.72 -17.65
C GLU A 91 25.95 -19.41 -18.96
N SER A 92 25.63 -20.72 -19.08
CA SER A 92 25.89 -21.48 -20.30
C SER A 92 25.08 -20.96 -21.49
N LYS A 93 23.80 -20.62 -21.31
CA LYS A 93 23.01 -19.91 -22.34
C LYS A 93 23.67 -18.60 -22.76
N ALA A 94 24.07 -17.77 -21.79
CA ALA A 94 24.69 -16.48 -22.07
C ALA A 94 26.02 -16.61 -22.84
N SER A 95 26.74 -17.73 -22.69
CA SER A 95 27.96 -18.00 -23.46
C SER A 95 27.66 -18.40 -24.91
N ILE A 96 26.60 -19.19 -25.14
CA ILE A 96 26.13 -19.59 -26.46
C ILE A 96 25.61 -18.39 -27.24
N GLU A 97 24.80 -17.55 -26.59
CA GLU A 97 24.27 -16.32 -27.20
C GLU A 97 25.41 -15.37 -27.61
N ARG A 98 26.43 -15.22 -26.74
CA ARG A 98 27.64 -14.45 -27.07
C ARG A 98 28.42 -15.05 -28.23
N CYS A 99 28.49 -16.38 -28.33
CA CYS A 99 29.15 -17.07 -29.45
C CYS A 99 28.50 -16.72 -30.79
N TRP A 100 27.16 -16.79 -30.86
CA TRP A 100 26.41 -16.42 -32.05
C TRP A 100 26.46 -14.93 -32.36
N ALA A 101 26.41 -14.08 -31.33
CA ALA A 101 26.56 -12.64 -31.51
C ALA A 101 27.94 -12.27 -32.10
N GLU A 102 29.00 -12.98 -31.69
CA GLU A 102 30.36 -12.78 -32.21
C GLU A 102 30.48 -13.30 -33.65
N GLN A 103 29.90 -14.48 -33.94
CA GLN A 103 29.86 -15.04 -35.30
C GLN A 103 29.12 -14.13 -36.30
N ALA A 104 28.07 -13.43 -35.85
CA ALA A 104 27.28 -12.51 -36.67
C ALA A 104 27.98 -11.17 -36.96
N ARG A 105 29.16 -10.91 -36.37
CA ARG A 105 29.89 -9.67 -36.63
C ARG A 105 30.46 -9.65 -38.05
N LYS A 106 30.14 -8.60 -38.79
CA LYS A 106 30.62 -8.34 -40.16
C LYS A 106 32.13 -8.13 -40.26
N SER A 107 32.83 -7.96 -39.14
CA SER A 107 34.28 -7.78 -39.08
C SER A 107 35.06 -9.09 -39.14
N LEU A 108 34.42 -10.26 -39.00
CA LEU A 108 35.12 -11.55 -39.12
C LEU A 108 35.23 -12.02 -40.56
N ASP A 109 36.41 -12.54 -40.90
CA ASP A 109 36.65 -13.24 -42.15
C ASP A 109 35.69 -14.45 -42.31
N PRO A 110 35.13 -14.71 -43.51
CA PRO A 110 34.18 -15.79 -43.76
C PRO A 110 34.73 -17.21 -43.51
N SER A 111 36.05 -17.41 -43.45
CA SER A 111 36.63 -18.67 -42.99
C SER A 111 36.53 -18.81 -41.46
N SER A 112 36.81 -17.74 -40.71
CA SER A 112 36.67 -17.67 -39.25
C SER A 112 35.21 -17.80 -38.79
N GLN A 113 34.25 -17.24 -39.54
CA GLN A 113 32.82 -17.37 -39.23
C GLN A 113 32.35 -18.83 -39.23
N ARG A 114 32.87 -19.66 -40.15
CA ARG A 114 32.53 -21.09 -40.21
C ARG A 114 33.13 -21.86 -39.04
N MET A 115 34.37 -21.55 -38.67
CA MET A 115 35.00 -22.17 -37.51
C MET A 115 34.27 -21.81 -36.21
N MET A 116 33.87 -20.54 -36.04
CA MET A 116 33.09 -20.10 -34.89
C MET A 116 31.70 -20.75 -34.86
N ALA A 117 31.01 -20.86 -36.00
CA ALA A 117 29.72 -21.55 -36.07
C ALA A 117 29.82 -23.00 -35.57
N ARG A 118 30.88 -23.74 -35.95
CA ARG A 118 31.11 -25.10 -35.45
C ARG A 118 31.31 -25.15 -33.93
N MET A 119 32.02 -24.18 -33.37
CA MET A 119 32.22 -24.10 -31.92
C MET A 119 30.92 -23.74 -31.18
N CYS A 120 30.10 -22.84 -31.75
CA CYS A 120 28.80 -22.51 -31.17
C CYS A 120 27.86 -23.73 -31.19
N GLU A 121 27.79 -24.47 -32.31
CA GLU A 121 27.01 -25.71 -32.43
C GLU A 121 27.41 -26.77 -31.37
N ILE A 122 28.70 -26.90 -31.06
CA ILE A 122 29.19 -27.83 -30.01
C ILE A 122 28.75 -27.36 -28.61
N LEU A 123 28.77 -26.06 -28.34
CA LEU A 123 28.29 -25.53 -27.06
C LEU A 123 26.78 -25.76 -26.90
N GLU A 124 26.01 -25.62 -27.96
CA GLU A 124 24.58 -25.93 -27.96
C GLU A 124 24.29 -27.41 -27.75
N SER A 125 25.07 -28.30 -28.39
CA SER A 125 24.89 -29.74 -28.19
C SER A 125 25.20 -30.13 -26.74
N GLN A 126 26.31 -29.64 -26.17
CA GLN A 126 26.64 -29.86 -24.76
C GLN A 126 25.57 -29.30 -23.81
N TYR A 127 25.00 -28.14 -24.12
CA TYR A 127 23.91 -27.57 -23.35
C TYR A 127 22.65 -28.44 -23.41
N ARG A 128 22.31 -28.93 -24.60
CA ARG A 128 21.18 -29.84 -24.81
C ARG A 128 21.38 -31.17 -24.08
N ASP A 129 22.58 -31.74 -24.15
CA ASP A 129 22.93 -33.00 -23.48
C ASP A 129 22.85 -32.86 -21.95
N LYS A 130 23.22 -31.69 -21.42
CA LYS A 130 23.23 -31.42 -19.98
C LYS A 130 21.86 -31.05 -19.40
N TYR A 131 21.03 -30.31 -20.13
CA TYR A 131 19.77 -29.75 -19.61
C TYR A 131 18.51 -30.26 -20.31
N GLY A 132 18.63 -31.06 -21.38
CA GLY A 132 17.50 -31.62 -22.12
C GLY A 132 16.66 -30.58 -22.88
N THR A 133 17.12 -29.33 -22.98
CA THR A 133 16.41 -28.24 -23.67
C THR A 133 17.36 -27.50 -24.61
N ASN A 134 16.82 -26.81 -25.62
CA ASN A 134 17.61 -25.85 -26.38
C ASN A 134 18.03 -24.67 -25.49
N PRO A 135 19.22 -24.09 -25.75
CA PRO A 135 19.64 -22.84 -25.14
C PRO A 135 18.71 -21.68 -25.51
#